data_AF-A0A531KCB2-F1
#
_entry.id   AF-A0A531KCB2-F1
#
_cell.length_a   1.000
_cell.length_b   1.000
_cell.length_c   1.000
_cell.angle_alpha   90.00
_cell.angle_beta   90.00
_cell.angle_gamma   90.00
#
_symmetry.space_group_name_H-M   'P 1'
#
loop_
_entity.id
_entity.type
_entity.pdbx_description
1 polymer ?
#
loop_
_entity_poly.entity_id
_entity_poly.type
_entity_poly.pdbx_seq_one_letter_code
_entity_poly.pdbx_strand_id
1 'polypeptide(L)'
;MAAGGRSLAIDTYLSAEHRDNPGKGCASAALLPEIAREPVETRQVYAEHLLKLVRQVAAGLTPDVRDPETVAFGVFATLIGTLELSRAVNGTELSDRILEAGAVAAKALLQPSHNDKPEERKPS
;
A
#
# COMPACT_ATOMS: atom_id res chain seq x y z
N MET A 1 13.71 -1.06 11.18
CA MET A 1 12.63 -2.08 11.12
C MET A 1 13.07 -3.18 10.16
N ALA A 2 13.45 -4.34 10.69
CA ALA A 2 13.89 -5.48 9.89
C ALA A 2 12.84 -5.89 8.85
N ALA A 3 13.26 -6.45 7.71
CA ALA A 3 12.39 -6.81 6.58
C ALA A 3 11.16 -7.65 6.99
N GLY A 4 11.27 -8.47 8.06
CA GLY A 4 10.16 -9.26 8.60
C GLY A 4 8.99 -8.43 9.19
N GLY A 5 9.26 -7.24 9.73
CA GLY A 5 8.21 -6.39 10.31
C GLY A 5 7.22 -5.83 9.29
N ARG A 6 7.66 -5.62 8.04
CA ARG A 6 6.80 -5.10 6.96
C ARG A 6 5.92 -6.17 6.35
N SER A 7 6.48 -7.38 6.18
CA SER A 7 5.68 -8.52 5.74
C SER A 7 4.55 -8.82 6.73
N LEU A 8 4.83 -8.78 8.04
CA LEU A 8 3.80 -8.96 9.06
C LEU A 8 2.74 -7.85 9.02
N ALA A 9 3.15 -6.59 8.79
CA ALA A 9 2.20 -5.47 8.66
C ALA A 9 1.29 -5.64 7.43
N ILE A 10 1.84 -6.09 6.30
CA ILE A 10 1.06 -6.41 5.09
C ILE A 10 0.05 -7.53 5.38
N ASP A 11 0.51 -8.63 5.99
CA ASP A 11 -0.34 -9.79 6.29
C ASP A 11 -1.44 -9.44 7.29
N THR A 12 -1.13 -8.59 8.27
CA THR A 12 -2.13 -8.08 9.23
C THR A 12 -3.16 -7.19 8.53
N TYR A 13 -2.70 -6.31 7.63
CA TYR A 13 -3.57 -5.41 6.87
C TYR A 13 -4.47 -6.18 5.89
N LEU A 14 -3.93 -7.17 5.17
CA LEU A 14 -4.65 -7.99 4.21
C LEU A 14 -5.12 -9.30 4.82
N SER A 15 -5.87 -9.18 5.92
CA SER A 15 -6.44 -10.30 6.65
C SER A 15 -7.97 -10.33 6.55
N ALA A 16 -8.56 -11.51 6.73
CA ALA A 16 -10.01 -11.66 6.88
C ALA A 16 -10.54 -10.79 8.03
N GLU A 17 -9.81 -10.70 9.14
CA GLU A 17 -10.18 -9.84 10.27
C GLU A 17 -10.36 -8.38 9.85
N HIS A 18 -9.40 -7.81 9.10
CA HIS A 18 -9.52 -6.42 8.63
C HIS A 18 -10.57 -6.26 7.52
N ARG A 19 -10.72 -7.26 6.63
CA ARG A 19 -11.79 -7.28 5.61
C ARG A 19 -13.16 -7.17 6.28
N ASP A 20 -13.41 -8.00 7.29
CA ASP A 20 -14.70 -8.18 7.93
C ASP A 20 -15.01 -7.09 8.97
N ASN A 21 -14.02 -6.26 9.34
CA ASN A 21 -14.18 -5.17 10.30
C ASN A 21 -13.78 -3.80 9.70
N PRO A 22 -14.52 -3.25 8.71
CA PRO A 22 -14.17 -1.99 8.05
C PRO A 22 -14.09 -0.78 9.00
N GLY A 23 -14.84 -0.80 10.11
CA GLY A 23 -14.82 0.26 11.12
C GLY A 23 -13.66 0.20 12.13
N LYS A 24 -12.86 -0.88 12.14
CA LYS A 24 -11.74 -1.07 13.10
C LYS A 24 -10.36 -1.00 12.45
N GLY A 25 -10.32 -0.54 11.19
CA GLY A 25 -9.16 -0.64 10.33
C GLY A 25 -8.69 0.68 9.73
N CYS A 26 -7.96 0.60 8.62
CA CYS A 26 -7.50 1.79 7.91
C CYS A 26 -8.68 2.56 7.32
N ALA A 27 -8.87 3.80 7.76
CA ALA A 27 -9.94 4.67 7.28
C ALA A 27 -9.91 4.88 5.75
N SER A 28 -8.72 4.88 5.14
CA SER A 28 -8.61 5.02 3.67
C SER A 28 -9.29 3.86 2.93
N ALA A 29 -9.20 2.63 3.44
CA ALA A 29 -9.83 1.48 2.79
C ALA A 29 -11.35 1.41 2.98
N ALA A 30 -11.92 2.29 3.81
CA ALA A 30 -13.35 2.36 4.06
C ALA A 30 -14.01 3.63 3.52
N LEU A 31 -13.25 4.73 3.38
CA LEU A 31 -13.79 6.08 3.17
C LEU A 31 -13.21 6.82 1.96
N LEU A 32 -12.27 6.24 1.20
CA LEU A 32 -11.67 6.93 0.04
C LEU A 32 -12.71 7.41 -0.99
N PRO A 33 -13.74 6.61 -1.35
CA PRO A 33 -14.79 7.07 -2.26
C PRO A 33 -15.58 8.27 -1.73
N GLU A 34 -15.79 8.36 -0.42
CA GLU A 34 -16.47 9.47 0.26
C GLU A 34 -15.56 10.70 0.28
N ILE A 35 -14.31 10.55 0.71
CA ILE A 35 -13.29 11.61 0.74
C ILE A 35 -13.13 12.25 -0.64
N ALA A 36 -13.17 11.47 -1.72
CA ALA A 36 -13.07 11.99 -3.08
C ALA A 36 -14.19 12.98 -3.45
N ARG A 37 -15.35 12.91 -2.79
CA ARG A 37 -16.53 13.77 -3.01
C ARG A 37 -16.62 14.95 -2.03
N GLU A 38 -15.78 14.98 -1.00
CA GLU A 38 -15.71 16.06 -0.02
C GLU A 38 -15.15 17.37 -0.62
N PRO A 39 -15.34 18.54 0.01
CA PRO A 39 -14.74 19.81 -0.40
C PRO A 39 -13.20 19.76 -0.54
N VAL A 40 -12.64 20.72 -1.28
CA VAL A 40 -11.20 20.79 -1.58
C VAL A 40 -10.38 20.81 -0.29
N GLU A 41 -10.85 21.55 0.72
CA GLU A 41 -10.19 21.72 2.01
C GLU A 41 -10.07 20.39 2.75
N THR A 42 -11.12 19.57 2.77
CA THR A 42 -11.10 18.22 3.35
C THR A 42 -10.14 17.31 2.60
N ARG A 43 -10.14 17.35 1.27
CA ARG A 43 -9.22 16.55 0.44
C ARG A 43 -7.76 16.96 0.63
N GLN A 44 -7.48 18.24 0.88
CA GLN A 44 -6.14 18.72 1.20
C GLN A 44 -5.64 18.17 2.55
N VAL A 45 -6.48 18.21 3.59
CA VAL A 45 -6.15 17.61 4.89
C VAL A 45 -5.85 16.11 4.74
N TYR A 46 -6.64 15.39 3.94
CA TYR A 46 -6.36 13.99 3.63
C TYR A 46 -5.03 13.81 2.90
N ALA A 47 -4.75 14.61 1.87
CA ALA A 47 -3.51 14.54 1.10
C ALA A 47 -2.26 14.75 1.98
N GLU A 48 -2.31 15.72 2.90
CA GLU A 48 -1.23 15.94 3.87
C GLU A 48 -1.02 14.74 4.79
N HIS A 49 -2.11 14.11 5.25
CA HIS A 49 -2.04 12.93 6.09
C HIS A 49 -1.46 11.73 5.33
N LEU A 50 -1.96 11.47 4.11
CA LEU A 50 -1.44 10.43 3.23
C LEU A 50 0.06 10.61 2.99
N LEU A 51 0.51 11.83 2.70
CA LEU A 51 1.92 12.12 2.46
C LEU A 51 2.79 11.85 3.70
N LYS A 52 2.28 12.11 4.92
CA LYS A 52 2.98 11.75 6.17
C LYS A 52 3.14 10.24 6.29
N LEU A 53 2.10 9.46 6.02
CA LEU A 53 2.15 7.99 6.07
C LEU A 53 3.09 7.42 5.01
N VAL A 54 3.04 7.95 3.78
CA VAL A 54 3.94 7.57 2.68
C VAL A 54 5.39 7.79 3.06
N ARG A 55 5.72 8.97 3.61
CA ARG A 55 7.08 9.28 4.07
C ARG A 55 7.55 8.36 5.19
N GLN A 56 6.66 7.96 6.11
CA GLN A 56 6.99 7.00 7.16
C GLN A 56 7.34 5.62 6.58
N VAL A 57 6.59 5.15 5.58
CA VAL A 57 6.89 3.88 4.89
C VAL A 57 8.18 4.00 4.09
N ALA A 58 8.34 5.09 3.31
CA ALA A 58 9.50 5.37 2.49
C ALA A 58 10.80 5.43 3.30
N ALA A 59 10.78 6.09 4.48
CA ALA A 59 11.93 6.16 5.39
C ALA A 59 12.36 4.79 5.94
N GLY A 60 11.48 3.79 5.88
CA GLY A 60 11.80 2.41 6.21
C GLY A 60 12.51 1.66 5.08
N LEU A 61 12.38 2.08 3.82
CA LEU A 61 12.94 1.35 2.68
C LEU A 61 14.47 1.34 2.68
N THR A 62 15.04 0.38 1.94
CA THR A 62 16.49 0.25 1.85
C THR A 62 17.08 1.42 1.03
N PRO A 63 18.31 1.88 1.33
CA PRO A 63 18.88 3.08 0.67
C PRO A 63 19.12 2.95 -0.84
N ASP A 64 19.11 1.74 -1.37
CA ASP A 64 19.26 1.43 -2.80
C ASP A 64 17.99 1.66 -3.62
N VAL A 65 16.84 1.90 -2.98
CA VAL A 65 15.61 2.27 -3.67
C VAL A 65 15.72 3.72 -4.19
N ARG A 66 15.75 3.89 -5.52
CA ARG A 66 15.89 5.22 -6.16
C ARG A 66 14.74 6.19 -5.85
N ASP A 67 13.52 5.68 -5.77
CA ASP A 67 12.32 6.48 -5.48
C ASP A 67 11.45 5.80 -4.41
N PRO A 68 11.77 6.00 -3.11
CA PRO A 68 11.11 5.30 -2.03
C PRO A 68 9.68 5.80 -1.77
N GLU A 69 9.34 7.05 -2.13
CA GLU A 69 7.97 7.55 -2.02
C GLU A 69 7.06 6.89 -3.07
N THR A 70 7.51 6.74 -4.32
CA THR A 70 6.75 6.03 -5.36
C THR A 70 6.48 4.57 -4.98
N VAL A 71 7.47 3.87 -4.43
CA VAL A 71 7.28 2.51 -3.91
C VAL A 71 6.23 2.49 -2.79
N ALA A 72 6.32 3.43 -1.84
CA ALA A 72 5.37 3.53 -0.74
C ALA A 72 3.93 3.82 -1.23
N PHE A 73 3.75 4.72 -2.21
CA PHE A 73 2.45 4.95 -2.84
C PHE A 73 1.91 3.67 -3.49
N GLY A 74 2.75 2.92 -4.22
CA GLY A 74 2.37 1.65 -4.82
C GLY A 74 1.91 0.62 -3.78
N VAL A 75 2.58 0.56 -2.63
CA VAL A 75 2.17 -0.31 -1.52
C VAL A 75 0.81 0.12 -0.97
N PHE A 76 0.59 1.41 -0.69
CA PHE A 76 -0.72 1.89 -0.21
C PHE A 76 -1.85 1.59 -1.20
N ALA A 77 -1.64 1.86 -2.48
CA ALA A 77 -2.61 1.58 -3.53
C ALA A 77 -2.95 0.08 -3.59
N THR A 78 -1.92 -0.78 -3.51
CA THR A 78 -2.10 -2.25 -3.51
C THR A 78 -2.88 -2.71 -2.29
N LEU A 79 -2.49 -2.26 -1.09
CA LEU A 79 -3.15 -2.64 0.16
C LEU A 79 -4.62 -2.24 0.18
N ILE A 80 -4.91 -0.97 -0.13
CA ILE A 80 -6.26 -0.43 -0.08
C ILE A 80 -7.14 -1.08 -1.15
N GLY A 81 -6.69 -1.09 -2.40
CA GLY A 81 -7.48 -1.65 -3.51
C GLY A 81 -7.72 -3.16 -3.36
N THR A 82 -6.74 -3.92 -2.85
CA THR A 82 -6.93 -5.35 -2.55
C THR A 82 -8.04 -5.54 -1.53
N LEU A 83 -8.03 -4.76 -0.45
CA LEU A 83 -9.01 -4.90 0.62
C LEU A 83 -10.42 -4.52 0.15
N GLU A 84 -10.55 -3.46 -0.64
CA GLU A 84 -11.81 -3.05 -1.25
C GLU A 84 -12.38 -4.11 -2.20
N LEU A 85 -11.55 -4.68 -3.09
CA LEU A 85 -11.94 -5.77 -3.99
C LEU A 85 -12.37 -7.01 -3.21
N SER A 86 -11.63 -7.38 -2.17
CA SER A 86 -11.94 -8.51 -1.31
C SER A 86 -13.29 -8.33 -0.58
N ARG A 87 -13.58 -7.11 -0.11
CA ARG A 87 -14.87 -6.75 0.51
C ARG A 87 -16.02 -6.80 -0.48
N ALA A 88 -15.81 -6.36 -1.72
CA ALA A 88 -16.85 -6.38 -2.75
C ALA A 88 -17.37 -7.78 -3.08
N VAL A 89 -16.55 -8.82 -2.85
CA VAL A 89 -16.89 -10.23 -3.09
C VAL A 89 -16.86 -11.08 -1.82
N ASN A 90 -17.07 -10.45 -0.65
CA ASN A 90 -17.01 -11.14 0.64
C ASN A 90 -17.99 -12.34 0.72
N GLY A 91 -17.62 -13.37 1.47
CA GLY A 91 -18.37 -14.63 1.59
C GLY A 91 -18.12 -15.63 0.45
N THR A 92 -17.14 -15.36 -0.43
CA THR A 92 -16.73 -16.26 -1.52
C THR A 92 -15.25 -16.61 -1.40
N GLU A 93 -14.85 -17.76 -1.97
CA GLU A 93 -13.42 -18.15 -2.07
C GLU A 93 -12.58 -17.12 -2.84
N LEU A 94 -13.20 -16.34 -3.74
CA LEU A 94 -12.52 -15.28 -4.47
C LEU A 94 -12.04 -14.16 -3.52
N SER A 95 -12.78 -13.90 -2.44
CA SER A 95 -12.44 -12.86 -1.46
C SER A 95 -11.09 -13.14 -0.80
N ASP A 96 -10.85 -14.38 -0.38
CA ASP A 96 -9.60 -14.80 0.26
C ASP A 96 -8.45 -14.85 -0.74
N ARG A 97 -8.72 -15.33 -1.96
CA ARG A 97 -7.72 -15.34 -3.05
C ARG A 97 -7.23 -13.94 -3.41
N ILE A 98 -8.10 -12.94 -3.35
CA ILE A 98 -7.71 -11.53 -3.59
C ILE A 98 -6.76 -11.06 -2.48
N LEU A 99 -7.07 -11.34 -1.21
CA LEU A 99 -6.20 -10.95 -0.08
C LEU A 99 -4.80 -11.56 -0.22
N GLU A 100 -4.74 -12.87 -0.54
CA GLU A 100 -3.47 -13.57 -0.75
C GLU A 100 -2.67 -12.97 -1.91
N ALA A 101 -3.31 -12.76 -3.07
CA ALA A 101 -2.65 -12.18 -4.24
C ALA A 101 -2.13 -10.76 -3.96
N GLY A 102 -2.91 -9.93 -3.27
CA GLY A 102 -2.48 -8.58 -2.90
C GLY A 102 -1.34 -8.56 -1.89
N ALA A 103 -1.30 -9.51 -0.95
CA ALA A 103 -0.19 -9.64 0.00
C ALA A 103 1.11 -9.99 -0.73
N VAL A 104 1.06 -10.91 -1.69
CA VAL A 104 2.21 -11.25 -2.56
C VAL A 104 2.66 -10.03 -3.35
N ALA A 105 1.74 -9.31 -3.99
CA ALA A 105 2.06 -8.12 -4.77
C ALA A 105 2.69 -7.00 -3.92
N ALA A 106 2.11 -6.69 -2.75
CA ALA A 106 2.63 -5.67 -1.84
C ALA A 106 4.02 -6.01 -1.31
N LYS A 107 4.29 -7.29 -1.01
CA LYS A 107 5.61 -7.77 -0.60
C LYS A 107 6.64 -7.63 -1.72
N ALA A 108 6.25 -7.93 -2.96
CA ALA A 108 7.13 -7.77 -4.13
C ALA A 108 7.53 -6.31 -4.36
N LEU A 109 6.62 -5.36 -4.16
CA LEU A 109 6.93 -3.92 -4.26
C LEU A 109 7.98 -3.45 -3.25
N LEU A 110 8.08 -4.11 -2.08
CA LEU A 110 9.07 -3.78 -1.05
C LEU A 110 10.44 -4.41 -1.31
N GLN A 111 10.57 -5.29 -2.31
CA GLN A 111 11.86 -5.88 -2.67
C GLN A 111 12.63 -4.95 -3.60
N PRO A 112 13.96 -4.84 -3.44
CA PRO A 112 14.80 -4.10 -4.39
C PRO A 112 14.61 -4.64 -5.81
N SER A 113 14.29 -3.76 -6.76
CA SER A 113 14.21 -4.14 -8.17
C SER A 113 15.62 -4.42 -8.71
N HIS A 114 15.86 -5.64 -9.20
CA HIS A 114 17.12 -6.05 -9.86
C HIS A 114 17.50 -5.21 -11.11
N ASN A 115 16.63 -4.30 -11.57
CA ASN A 115 16.80 -3.49 -12.78
C ASN A 115 17.41 -2.09 -12.55
N ASP A 116 17.83 -1.75 -11.34
CA ASP A 116 18.43 -0.45 -11.01
C ASP A 116 19.96 -0.40 -11.27
N LYS A 117 20.45 -1.03 -12.35
CA LYS A 117 21.82 -0.77 -12.79
C LYS A 117 21.88 0.65 -13.38
N PRO A 118 22.84 1.50 -12.95
CA PRO A 118 23.03 2.81 -13.57
C PRO A 118 23.34 2.62 -15.04
N GLU A 119 22.53 3.22 -15.92
CA GLU A 119 22.82 3.28 -17.34
C GLU A 119 24.13 4.06 -17.51
N GLU A 120 25.17 3.35 -17.93
CA GLU A 120 26.53 3.86 -18.12
C GLU A 120 26.48 4.94 -19.21
N ARG A 121 26.46 6.22 -18.81
CA ARG A 121 26.50 7.35 -19.72
C ARG A 121 27.78 7.28 -20.56
N LYS A 122 27.64 6.86 -21.81
CA LYS A 122 28.71 6.85 -22.80
C LYS A 122 29.13 8.31 -23.09
N PRO A 123 30.41 8.69 -22.92
CA PRO A 123 30.84 10.04 -23.24
C PRO A 123 30.77 10.28 -24.75
N SER A 124 30.25 11.45 -25.15
CA SER A 124 30.37 12.00 -26.52
C SER A 124 31.78 12.50 -26.78
#